data_AF-A0A1Q7HDQ6-F1
#
_entry.id   AF-A0A1Q7HDQ6-F1
#
_cell.length_a   1.000
_cell.length_b   1.000
_cell.length_c   1.000
_cell.angle_alpha   90.00
_cell.angle_beta   90.00
_cell.angle_gamma   90.00
#
_symmetry.space_group_name_H-M   'P 1'
#
loop_
_entity.id
_entity.type
_entity.pdbx_description
1 polymer ?
#
loop_
_entity_poly.entity_id
_entity_poly.type
_entity_poly.pdbx_seq_one_letter_code
_entity_poly.pdbx_strand_id
1 'polypeptide(L)'
;MRAFATRARHDVIIAAALAIPALAQLWVIQASLGTSAMPSIADASLAMARFLAYPLLLGFTDWPASAWIWVAAFLHALALVGLLIPPDSRKRRLALVGLFLLSAVSSVLRCKPPTMMHPAWAGPRYFFFPFVFLNWIWLDALLSGRTRLNRLVPATVAALILISTSRHFNRRHQHLDWKGAVRELSSQGQATFPVHYDGSRERQYKVKLAQCGNRICQVY
;
A
#
# COMPACT_ATOMS: atom_id res chain seq x y z
N MET A 1 -11.14 -29.36 21.29
CA MET A 1 -10.57 -28.46 22.32
C MET A 1 -9.05 -28.31 22.22
N ARG A 2 -8.28 -29.42 22.16
CA ARG A 2 -6.81 -29.39 22.08
C ARG A 2 -6.26 -28.57 20.89
N ALA A 3 -6.84 -28.74 19.69
CA ALA A 3 -6.46 -27.99 18.49
C ALA A 3 -6.70 -26.46 18.61
N PHE A 4 -7.75 -26.05 19.31
CA PHE A 4 -8.03 -24.63 19.58
C PHE A 4 -7.04 -24.03 20.58
N ALA A 5 -6.72 -24.77 21.64
CA ALA A 5 -5.74 -24.36 22.64
C ALA A 5 -4.32 -24.26 22.07
N THR A 6 -3.93 -25.22 21.22
CA THR A 6 -2.65 -25.15 20.52
C THR A 6 -2.60 -23.99 19.55
N ARG A 7 -3.68 -23.71 18.81
CA ARG A 7 -3.74 -22.57 17.88
C ARG A 7 -3.59 -21.24 18.61
N ALA A 8 -4.34 -21.04 19.70
CA ALA A 8 -4.25 -19.84 20.53
C ALA A 8 -2.84 -19.61 21.11
N ARG A 9 -2.16 -20.68 21.55
CA ARG A 9 -0.77 -20.59 22.05
C ARG A 9 0.21 -20.19 20.95
N HIS A 10 0.11 -20.79 19.76
CA HIS A 10 0.96 -20.41 18.63
C HIS A 10 0.69 -18.97 18.18
N ASP A 11 -0.57 -18.54 18.14
CA ASP A 11 -0.95 -17.18 17.77
C ASP A 11 -0.34 -16.14 18.73
N VAL A 12 -0.32 -16.41 20.04
CA VAL A 12 0.33 -15.55 21.05
C VAL A 12 1.85 -15.51 20.87
N ILE A 13 2.48 -16.66 20.65
CA ILE A 13 3.93 -16.74 20.41
C ILE A 13 4.30 -15.96 19.14
N ILE A 14 3.55 -16.13 18.06
CA ILE A 14 3.76 -15.41 16.80
C ILE A 14 3.55 -13.92 16.99
N ALA A 15 2.48 -13.50 17.68
CA ALA A 15 2.22 -12.09 17.96
C ALA A 15 3.36 -11.46 18.78
N ALA A 16 3.83 -12.13 19.83
CA ALA A 16 4.97 -11.68 20.63
C ALA A 16 6.26 -11.61 19.80
N ALA A 17 6.53 -12.63 18.98
CA ALA A 17 7.70 -12.66 18.10
C ALA A 17 7.66 -11.54 17.04
N LEU A 18 6.49 -11.17 16.54
CA LEU A 18 6.31 -10.06 15.58
C LEU A 18 6.34 -8.67 16.26
N ALA A 19 6.00 -8.59 17.55
CA ALA A 19 6.08 -7.34 18.30
C ALA A 19 7.53 -6.84 18.43
N ILE A 20 8.49 -7.76 18.57
CA ILE A 20 9.92 -7.43 18.71
C ILE A 20 10.48 -6.65 17.50
N PRO A 21 10.39 -7.14 16.24
CA PRO A 21 10.86 -6.39 15.08
C PRO A 21 10.03 -5.12 14.84
N ALA A 22 8.73 -5.11 15.19
CA ALA A 22 7.91 -3.90 15.09
C ALA A 22 8.40 -2.79 16.06
N LEU A 23 8.73 -3.14 17.30
CA LEU A 23 9.31 -2.23 18.29
C LEU A 23 10.71 -1.77 17.85
N ALA A 24 11.55 -2.67 17.33
CA ALA A 24 12.85 -2.32 16.79
C ALA A 24 12.73 -1.32 15.62
N GLN A 25 11.79 -1.55 14.71
CA GLN A 25 11.53 -0.64 13.59
C GLN A 25 11.01 0.72 14.07
N LEU A 26 10.14 0.75 15.08
CA LEU A 26 9.66 1.99 15.70
C LEU A 26 10.81 2.77 16.33
N TRP A 27 11.70 2.09 17.04
CA TRP A 27 12.90 2.69 17.63
C TRP A 27 13.83 3.25 16.56
N VAL A 28 14.09 2.52 15.47
CA VAL A 28 14.91 3.01 14.35
C VAL A 28 14.29 4.27 13.73
N ILE A 29 12.96 4.32 13.57
CA ILE A 29 12.27 5.52 13.05
C ILE A 29 12.48 6.72 13.98
N GLN A 30 12.36 6.53 15.30
CA GLN A 30 12.59 7.59 16.29
C GLN A 30 14.07 8.01 16.36
N ALA A 31 15.00 7.06 16.28
CA ALA A 31 16.44 7.32 16.33
C ALA A 31 16.97 7.98 15.04
N SER A 32 16.30 7.78 13.90
CA SER A 32 16.69 8.32 12.59
C SER A 32 16.09 9.69 12.28
N LEU A 33 15.64 10.46 13.28
CA LEU A 33 15.04 11.78 13.11
C LEU A 33 16.07 12.81 12.59
N GLY A 34 16.36 12.76 11.28
CA GLY A 34 16.43 13.96 10.46
C GLY A 34 15.01 14.49 10.24
N THR A 35 14.86 15.79 9.97
CA THR A 35 13.63 16.60 9.86
C THR A 35 12.46 15.95 9.11
N SER A 36 11.85 14.93 9.70
CA SER A 36 10.58 14.36 9.28
C SER A 36 9.52 15.17 10.02
N ALA A 37 9.18 16.34 9.46
CA ALA A 37 8.09 17.15 10.00
C ALA A 37 6.83 16.27 10.05
N MET A 38 6.15 16.25 11.20
CA MET A 38 4.86 15.57 11.29
C MET A 38 3.94 16.10 10.17
N PRO A 39 3.18 15.23 9.49
CA PRO A 39 2.25 15.67 8.47
C PRO A 39 1.21 16.61 9.08
N SER A 40 0.80 17.62 8.32
CA SER A 40 -0.31 18.48 8.73
C SER A 40 -1.61 17.66 8.84
N ILE A 41 -2.59 18.17 9.60
CA ILE A 41 -3.92 17.52 9.70
C ILE A 41 -4.58 17.42 8.31
N ALA A 42 -4.36 18.42 7.44
CA ALA A 42 -4.86 18.43 6.07
C ALA A 42 -4.20 17.33 5.21
N ASP A 43 -2.90 17.12 5.36
CA ASP A 43 -2.17 16.06 4.68
C ASP A 43 -2.60 14.67 5.14
N ALA A 44 -2.77 14.50 6.46
CA ALA A 44 -3.24 13.26 7.04
C ALA A 44 -4.67 12.92 6.61
N SER A 45 -5.56 13.91 6.59
CA SER A 45 -6.95 13.72 6.15
C SER A 45 -7.03 13.38 4.66
N LEU A 46 -6.23 14.04 3.82
CA LEU A 46 -6.14 13.74 2.39
C LEU A 46 -5.60 12.32 2.15
N ALA A 47 -4.58 11.90 2.90
CA ALA A 47 -4.06 10.54 2.82
C ALA A 47 -5.11 9.50 3.22
N MET A 48 -5.86 9.75 4.30
CA MET A 48 -6.97 8.88 4.73
C MET A 48 -8.07 8.80 3.67
N ALA A 49 -8.47 9.93 3.10
CA ALA A 49 -9.46 9.96 2.04
C ALA A 49 -8.99 9.15 0.82
N ARG A 50 -7.70 9.18 0.50
CA ARG A 50 -7.11 8.34 -0.55
C ARG A 50 -7.12 6.86 -0.18
N PHE A 51 -6.83 6.48 1.07
CA PHE A 51 -6.93 5.06 1.47
C PHE A 51 -8.34 4.50 1.26
N LEU A 52 -9.37 5.31 1.51
CA LEU A 52 -10.75 4.90 1.39
C LEU A 52 -11.28 4.99 -0.05
N ALA A 53 -11.06 6.11 -0.74
CA ALA A 53 -11.66 6.34 -2.05
C ALA A 53 -10.93 5.60 -3.17
N TYR A 54 -9.60 5.51 -3.08
CA TYR A 54 -8.78 5.11 -4.21
C TYR A 54 -9.02 3.66 -4.68
N PRO A 55 -9.24 2.66 -3.79
CA PRO A 55 -9.64 1.32 -4.21
C PRO A 55 -10.94 1.25 -5.01
N LEU A 56 -11.81 2.24 -4.87
CA LEU A 56 -13.09 2.32 -5.61
C LEU A 56 -12.97 3.13 -6.90
N LEU A 57 -12.01 4.05 -6.96
CA LEU A 57 -11.87 5.06 -8.02
C LEU A 57 -10.65 4.86 -8.94
N LEU A 58 -9.70 3.98 -8.61
CA LEU A 58 -8.55 3.60 -9.45
C LEU A 58 -9.10 3.17 -10.82
N GLY A 59 -8.98 4.01 -11.85
CA GLY A 59 -9.52 3.73 -13.19
C GLY A 59 -10.60 4.71 -13.67
N PHE A 60 -11.03 5.66 -12.84
CA PHE A 60 -11.86 6.79 -13.25
C PHE A 60 -11.11 8.13 -13.25
N THR A 61 -9.97 8.25 -12.55
CA THR A 61 -9.16 9.48 -12.54
C THR A 61 -7.66 9.19 -12.45
N ASP A 62 -6.87 9.82 -13.34
CA ASP A 62 -5.41 9.80 -13.30
C ASP A 62 -4.82 10.86 -12.35
N TRP A 63 -5.66 11.79 -11.88
CA TRP A 63 -5.27 12.90 -10.99
C TRP A 63 -6.08 12.89 -9.67
N PRO A 64 -5.44 12.68 -8.51
CA PRO A 64 -6.14 12.37 -7.27
C PRO A 64 -6.45 13.61 -6.41
N ALA A 65 -7.11 14.63 -6.97
CA ALA A 65 -7.48 15.85 -6.25
C ALA A 65 -8.84 16.46 -6.66
N SER A 66 -9.83 15.64 -7.01
CA SER A 66 -11.21 16.11 -7.24
C SER A 66 -12.07 15.91 -5.99
N ALA A 67 -13.11 16.73 -5.83
CA ALA A 67 -14.07 16.64 -4.71
C ALA A 67 -14.66 15.22 -4.54
N TRP A 68 -14.68 14.43 -5.62
CA TRP A 68 -15.10 13.03 -5.66
C TRP A 68 -14.33 12.11 -4.72
N ILE A 69 -13.07 12.40 -4.40
CA ILE A 69 -12.30 11.60 -3.43
C ILE A 69 -12.94 11.69 -2.06
N TRP A 70 -13.32 12.88 -1.63
CA TRP A 70 -13.96 13.07 -0.32
C TRP A 70 -15.33 12.42 -0.26
N VAL A 71 -16.12 12.54 -1.33
CA VAL A 71 -17.44 11.90 -1.44
C VAL A 71 -17.31 10.38 -1.39
N ALA A 72 -16.44 9.79 -2.21
CA ALA A 72 -16.24 8.34 -2.22
C ALA A 72 -15.66 7.83 -0.90
N ALA A 73 -14.70 8.55 -0.30
CA ALA A 73 -14.15 8.21 1.01
C ALA A 73 -15.24 8.23 2.10
N PHE A 74 -16.09 9.25 2.11
CA PHE A 74 -17.17 9.40 3.08
C PHE A 74 -18.21 8.28 2.94
N LEU A 75 -18.70 8.01 1.72
CA LEU A 75 -19.64 6.92 1.46
C LEU A 75 -19.04 5.56 1.82
N HIS A 76 -17.76 5.34 1.52
CA HIS A 76 -17.06 4.11 1.85
C HIS A 76 -16.91 3.96 3.38
N ALA A 77 -16.57 5.03 4.10
CA ALA A 77 -16.51 5.04 5.56
C ALA A 77 -17.88 4.75 6.19
N LEU A 78 -18.96 5.36 5.68
CA LEU A 78 -20.32 5.06 6.13
C LEU A 78 -20.68 3.59 5.93
N ALA A 79 -20.32 3.02 4.78
CA ALA A 79 -20.55 1.61 4.50
C ALA A 79 -19.76 0.70 5.48
N LEU A 80 -18.50 1.04 5.79
CA LEU A 80 -17.70 0.32 6.79
C LEU A 80 -18.31 0.41 8.19
N VAL A 81 -18.82 1.57 8.61
CA VAL A 81 -19.54 1.73 9.89
C VAL A 81 -20.81 0.87 9.89
N GLY A 82 -21.55 0.85 8.78
CA GLY A 82 -22.72 0.00 8.61
C GLY A 82 -22.42 -1.49 8.81
N LEU A 83 -21.24 -1.96 8.40
CA LEU A 83 -20.80 -3.35 8.63
C LEU A 83 -20.60 -3.71 10.12
N LEU A 84 -20.49 -2.72 11.00
CA LEU A 84 -20.32 -2.92 12.44
C LEU A 84 -21.65 -2.97 13.21
N ILE A 85 -22.78 -2.67 12.55
CA ILE A 85 -24.12 -2.71 13.14
C ILE A 85 -24.56 -4.15 13.43
N PRO A 86 -24.48 -5.10 12.48
CA PRO A 86 -24.87 -6.48 12.75
C PRO A 86 -23.95 -7.11 13.81
N PRO A 87 -24.50 -7.83 14.80
CA PRO A 87 -23.69 -8.47 15.84
C PRO A 87 -22.84 -9.63 15.31
N ASP A 88 -23.28 -10.23 14.19
CA ASP A 88 -22.60 -11.35 13.56
C ASP A 88 -21.18 -10.95 13.12
N SER A 89 -20.17 -11.65 13.66
CA SER A 89 -18.75 -11.42 13.37
C SER A 89 -18.22 -10.02 13.73
N ARG A 90 -18.96 -9.22 14.51
CA ARG A 90 -18.60 -7.84 14.89
C ARG A 90 -17.20 -7.73 15.50
N LYS A 91 -16.82 -8.66 16.40
CA LYS A 91 -15.48 -8.69 17.02
C LYS A 91 -14.36 -8.82 15.98
N ARG A 92 -14.53 -9.71 15.00
CA ARG A 92 -13.56 -9.92 13.92
C ARG A 92 -13.46 -8.69 13.02
N ARG A 93 -14.60 -8.09 12.66
CA ARG A 93 -14.65 -6.85 11.88
C ARG A 93 -13.99 -5.68 12.60
N LEU A 94 -14.24 -5.52 13.91
CA LEU A 94 -13.57 -4.52 14.73
C LEU A 94 -12.05 -4.72 14.75
N ALA A 95 -11.58 -5.96 14.87
CA ALA A 95 -10.15 -6.25 14.80
C ALA A 95 -9.56 -5.86 13.43
N LEU A 96 -10.24 -6.21 12.33
CA LEU A 96 -9.80 -5.84 10.98
C LEU A 96 -9.82 -4.32 10.73
N VAL A 97 -10.84 -3.61 11.23
CA VAL A 97 -10.90 -2.14 11.18
C VAL A 97 -9.76 -1.53 12.01
N GLY A 98 -9.46 -2.08 13.18
CA GLY A 98 -8.32 -1.66 13.98
C GLY A 98 -6.99 -1.85 13.25
N LEU A 99 -6.78 -3.00 12.61
CA LEU A 99 -5.58 -3.27 11.80
C LEU A 99 -5.48 -2.34 10.59
N PHE A 100 -6.61 -2.07 9.91
CA PHE A 100 -6.68 -1.08 8.85
C PHE A 100 -6.24 0.30 9.36
N LEU A 101 -6.82 0.81 10.45
CA LEU A 101 -6.49 2.12 11.01
C LEU A 101 -5.03 2.22 11.44
N LEU A 102 -4.51 1.21 12.14
CA LEU A 102 -3.10 1.17 12.55
C LEU A 102 -2.16 1.18 11.34
N SER A 103 -2.47 0.40 10.30
CA SER A 103 -1.68 0.38 9.07
C SER A 103 -1.75 1.70 8.30
N ALA A 104 -2.93 2.33 8.26
CA ALA A 104 -3.15 3.61 7.59
C ALA A 104 -2.38 4.71 8.29
N VAL A 105 -2.51 4.84 9.62
CA VAL A 105 -1.77 5.82 10.44
C VAL A 105 -0.26 5.62 10.28
N SER A 106 0.22 4.38 10.40
CA SER A 106 1.65 4.06 10.20
C SER A 106 2.15 4.47 8.82
N SER A 107 1.29 4.35 7.80
CA SER A 107 1.62 4.76 6.44
C SER A 107 1.62 6.28 6.29
N VAL A 108 0.63 6.99 6.87
CA VAL A 108 0.59 8.47 6.91
C VAL A 108 1.85 9.04 7.56
N LEU A 109 2.26 8.47 8.70
CA LEU A 109 3.46 8.94 9.43
C LEU A 109 4.77 8.69 8.67
N ARG A 110 4.80 7.77 7.70
CA ARG A 110 5.97 7.46 6.87
C ARG A 110 5.93 8.13 5.50
N CYS A 111 4.80 8.69 5.10
CA CYS A 111 4.66 9.37 3.83
C CYS A 111 5.35 10.74 3.89
N LYS A 112 6.32 10.95 2.97
CA LYS A 112 6.68 12.30 2.49
C LYS A 112 5.42 12.97 1.87
N PRO A 113 5.37 14.30 1.64
CA PRO A 113 4.12 15.05 1.45
C PRO A 113 3.11 14.28 0.59
N PRO A 114 1.93 13.93 1.14
CA PRO A 114 0.99 13.01 0.48
C PRO A 114 0.54 13.56 -0.86
N THR A 115 0.58 14.88 -1.08
CA THR A 115 0.34 15.54 -2.36
C THR A 115 1.14 14.95 -3.52
N MET A 116 2.35 14.42 -3.30
CA MET A 116 3.22 13.87 -4.35
C MET A 116 3.10 12.36 -4.54
N MET A 117 2.36 11.64 -3.68
CA MET A 117 2.31 10.18 -3.71
C MET A 117 1.03 9.66 -4.36
N HIS A 118 1.16 9.16 -5.57
CA HIS A 118 0.08 8.45 -6.25
C HIS A 118 0.03 6.98 -5.77
N PRO A 119 -1.09 6.47 -5.24
CA PRO A 119 -1.11 5.15 -4.59
C PRO A 119 -0.71 3.97 -5.50
N ALA A 120 -0.97 4.07 -6.81
CA ALA A 120 -0.53 3.08 -7.79
C ALA A 120 0.95 3.20 -8.24
N TRP A 121 1.60 4.37 -8.10
CA TRP A 121 2.93 4.64 -8.70
C TRP A 121 4.02 4.94 -7.67
N ALA A 122 3.69 5.65 -6.57
CA ALA A 122 4.62 6.04 -5.51
C ALA A 122 5.01 4.88 -4.55
N GLY A 123 4.56 3.68 -4.89
CA GLY A 123 5.01 2.42 -4.32
C GLY A 123 3.93 1.73 -3.48
N PRO A 124 3.69 0.43 -3.73
CA PRO A 124 2.92 -0.44 -2.84
C PRO A 124 3.35 -0.35 -1.36
N ARG A 125 4.61 0.04 -1.09
CA ARG A 125 5.20 0.16 0.25
C ARG A 125 4.37 0.95 1.28
N TYR A 126 3.57 1.93 0.86
CA TYR A 126 2.75 2.74 1.78
C TYR A 126 1.25 2.40 1.72
N PHE A 127 0.77 1.84 0.62
CA PHE A 127 -0.66 1.64 0.39
C PHE A 127 -1.09 0.16 0.48
N PHE A 128 -0.14 -0.77 0.42
CA PHE A 128 -0.42 -2.20 0.35
C PHE A 128 -1.16 -2.72 1.57
N PHE A 129 -0.63 -2.54 2.79
CA PHE A 129 -1.28 -3.07 4.00
C PHE A 129 -2.65 -2.47 4.29
N PRO A 130 -2.85 -1.13 4.20
CA PRO A 130 -4.19 -0.56 4.30
C PRO A 130 -5.19 -1.18 3.32
N PHE A 131 -4.80 -1.38 2.07
CA PHE A 131 -5.69 -1.99 1.06
C PHE A 131 -5.93 -3.48 1.32
N VAL A 132 -4.95 -4.24 1.82
CA VAL A 132 -5.14 -5.64 2.19
C VAL A 132 -6.17 -5.78 3.30
N PHE A 133 -6.04 -5.02 4.38
CA PHE A 133 -7.00 -5.08 5.49
C PHE A 133 -8.38 -4.60 5.07
N LEU A 134 -8.47 -3.55 4.26
CA LEU A 134 -9.72 -3.07 3.70
C LEU A 134 -10.42 -4.15 2.86
N ASN A 135 -9.68 -4.85 2.00
CA ASN A 135 -10.20 -5.98 1.22
C ASN A 135 -10.68 -7.12 2.10
N TRP A 136 -9.95 -7.45 3.17
CA TRP A 136 -10.37 -8.50 4.10
C TRP A 136 -11.65 -8.14 4.85
N ILE A 137 -11.87 -6.88 5.20
CA ILE A 137 -13.14 -6.42 5.79
C ILE A 137 -14.31 -6.70 4.83
N TRP A 138 -14.15 -6.39 3.54
CA TRP A 138 -15.19 -6.60 2.54
C TRP A 138 -15.44 -8.08 2.24
N LEU A 139 -14.38 -8.88 2.14
CA LEU A 139 -14.51 -10.33 1.97
C LEU A 139 -15.18 -10.97 3.19
N ASP A 140 -14.79 -10.55 4.40
CA ASP A 140 -15.46 -11.00 5.63
C ASP A 140 -16.96 -10.69 5.62
N ALA A 141 -17.30 -9.45 5.24
CA ALA A 141 -18.68 -9.00 5.16
C ALA A 141 -19.49 -9.78 4.12
N LEU A 142 -18.90 -10.02 2.95
CA LEU A 142 -19.51 -10.78 1.86
C LEU A 142 -19.78 -12.24 2.26
N LEU A 143 -18.79 -12.90 2.87
CA LEU A 143 -18.87 -14.32 3.22
C LEU A 143 -19.70 -14.58 4.49
N SER A 144 -19.72 -13.64 5.43
CA SER A 144 -20.45 -13.77 6.70
C SER A 144 -21.89 -13.27 6.64
N GLY A 145 -22.31 -12.62 5.56
CA GLY A 145 -23.67 -12.10 5.42
C GLY A 145 -24.71 -13.22 5.42
N ARG A 146 -25.75 -13.13 6.25
CA ARG A 146 -26.84 -14.13 6.31
C ARG A 146 -27.86 -14.00 5.19
N THR A 147 -28.21 -12.77 4.81
CA THR A 147 -29.22 -12.48 3.78
C THR A 147 -28.56 -12.02 2.48
N ARG A 148 -29.25 -12.20 1.35
CA ARG A 148 -28.79 -11.71 0.04
C ARG A 148 -28.62 -10.19 0.02
N LEU A 149 -29.51 -9.46 0.68
CA LEU A 149 -29.44 -8.00 0.81
C LEU A 149 -28.18 -7.56 1.57
N ASN A 150 -27.82 -8.25 2.66
CA ASN A 150 -26.61 -7.94 3.43
C ASN A 150 -25.31 -8.22 2.67
N ARG A 151 -25.37 -9.03 1.61
CA ARG A 151 -24.23 -9.34 0.73
C ARG A 151 -24.11 -8.39 -0.46
N LEU A 152 -25.17 -7.65 -0.80
CA LEU A 152 -25.21 -6.80 -1.98
C LEU A 152 -24.15 -5.69 -1.90
N VAL A 153 -24.11 -4.93 -0.80
CA VAL A 153 -23.14 -3.84 -0.63
C VAL A 153 -21.69 -4.36 -0.65
N PRO A 154 -21.32 -5.40 0.13
CA PRO A 154 -19.98 -5.99 0.03
C PRO A 154 -19.64 -6.53 -1.36
N ALA A 155 -20.59 -7.15 -2.06
CA ALA A 155 -20.37 -7.66 -3.40
C ALA A 155 -20.09 -6.53 -4.40
N THR A 156 -20.88 -5.45 -4.35
CA THR A 156 -20.67 -4.27 -5.21
C THR A 156 -19.32 -3.63 -4.94
N VAL A 157 -18.96 -3.43 -3.67
CA VAL A 157 -17.66 -2.84 -3.31
C VAL A 157 -16.50 -3.74 -3.79
N ALA A 158 -16.58 -5.06 -3.53
CA ALA A 158 -15.56 -5.99 -4.00
C ALA A 158 -15.44 -6.00 -5.54
N ALA A 159 -16.56 -5.96 -6.26
CA ALA A 159 -16.57 -5.88 -7.72
C ALA A 159 -15.92 -4.59 -8.22
N LEU A 160 -16.24 -3.44 -7.63
CA LEU A 160 -15.61 -2.16 -7.95
C LEU A 160 -14.09 -2.22 -7.73
N ILE A 161 -13.64 -2.76 -6.59
CA ILE A 161 -12.21 -2.93 -6.31
C ILE A 161 -11.54 -3.83 -7.34
N LEU A 162 -12.16 -4.94 -7.73
CA LEU A 162 -11.61 -5.85 -8.75
C LEU A 162 -11.49 -5.18 -10.13
N ILE A 163 -12.55 -4.48 -10.57
CA ILE A 163 -12.52 -3.72 -11.82
C ILE A 163 -11.40 -2.68 -11.77
N SER A 164 -11.34 -1.95 -10.67
CA SER A 164 -10.40 -0.87 -10.41
C SER A 164 -8.94 -1.35 -10.41
N THR A 165 -8.66 -2.45 -9.71
CA THR A 165 -7.33 -3.06 -9.67
C THR A 165 -6.92 -3.71 -10.98
N SER A 166 -7.84 -4.36 -11.71
CA SER A 166 -7.52 -5.04 -12.99
C SER A 166 -6.90 -4.11 -14.04
N ARG A 167 -7.26 -2.81 -14.03
CA ARG A 167 -6.76 -1.80 -14.96
C ARG A 167 -5.31 -1.37 -14.66
N HIS A 168 -4.88 -1.46 -13.41
CA HIS A 168 -3.60 -0.87 -12.96
C HIS A 168 -2.59 -1.91 -12.44
N PHE A 169 -3.03 -3.12 -12.11
CA PHE A 169 -2.14 -4.20 -11.63
C PHE A 169 -1.61 -5.09 -12.76
N ASN A 170 -1.98 -4.82 -14.02
CA ASN A 170 -1.35 -5.44 -15.18
C ASN A 170 -0.22 -4.54 -15.70
N ARG A 171 1.01 -4.82 -15.28
CA ARG A 171 2.20 -4.06 -15.70
C ARG A 171 3.04 -4.89 -16.67
N ARG A 172 3.18 -4.39 -17.90
CA ARG A 172 4.10 -4.98 -18.89
C ARG A 172 5.47 -4.32 -18.76
N HIS A 173 6.52 -5.13 -18.87
CA HIS A 173 7.90 -4.65 -18.83
C HIS A 173 8.52 -4.79 -20.21
N GLN A 174 8.94 -3.67 -20.80
CA GLN A 174 9.70 -3.68 -22.05
C GLN A 174 11.14 -4.13 -21.79
N HIS A 175 11.79 -4.76 -22.76
CA HIS A 175 13.17 -5.20 -22.57
C HIS A 175 14.14 -4.00 -22.42
N LEU A 176 15.06 -4.07 -21.46
CA LEU A 176 16.17 -3.13 -21.29
C LEU A 176 17.49 -3.86 -21.57
N ASP A 177 18.35 -3.28 -22.40
CA ASP A 177 19.65 -3.86 -22.72
C ASP A 177 20.69 -3.57 -21.63
N TRP A 178 20.61 -4.35 -20.54
CA TRP A 178 21.61 -4.32 -19.48
C TRP A 178 22.97 -4.84 -19.94
N LYS A 179 22.99 -5.79 -20.88
CA LYS A 179 24.21 -6.42 -21.35
C LYS A 179 25.09 -5.44 -22.13
N GLY A 180 24.48 -4.53 -22.89
CA GLY A 180 25.16 -3.41 -23.55
C GLY A 180 25.81 -2.47 -22.54
N ALA A 181 25.05 -1.99 -21.54
CA ALA A 181 25.55 -1.08 -20.52
C ALA A 181 26.70 -1.70 -19.68
N VAL A 182 26.63 -3.00 -19.35
CA VAL A 182 27.72 -3.70 -18.66
C VAL A 182 28.99 -3.78 -19.53
N ARG A 183 28.85 -4.04 -20.84
CA ARG A 183 29.99 -4.07 -21.77
C ARG A 183 30.62 -2.69 -21.94
N GLU A 184 29.80 -1.65 -22.02
CA GLU A 184 30.27 -0.26 -22.06
C GLU A 184 31.03 0.10 -20.76
N LEU A 185 30.49 -0.24 -19.60
CA LEU A 185 31.16 0.01 -18.30
C LEU A 185 32.51 -0.72 -18.22
N SER A 186 32.58 -1.94 -18.73
CA SER A 186 33.79 -2.74 -18.72
C SER A 186 34.86 -2.25 -19.70
N SER A 187 34.46 -1.61 -20.80
CA SER A 187 35.40 -1.20 -21.88
C SER A 187 35.79 0.27 -21.79
N GLN A 188 34.85 1.13 -21.43
CA GLN A 188 35.03 2.59 -21.37
C GLN A 188 35.19 3.10 -19.94
N GLY A 189 35.07 2.24 -18.93
CA GLY A 189 35.16 2.61 -17.52
C GLY A 189 33.94 3.40 -17.01
N GLN A 190 32.96 3.70 -17.86
CA GLN A 190 31.70 4.35 -17.49
C GLN A 190 30.56 3.89 -18.41
N ALA A 191 29.33 3.87 -17.90
CA ALA A 191 28.13 3.60 -18.69
C ALA A 191 26.87 4.14 -18.04
N THR A 192 25.82 4.33 -18.84
CA THR A 192 24.49 4.68 -18.34
C THR A 192 23.58 3.45 -18.32
N PHE A 193 23.24 2.99 -17.12
CA PHE A 193 22.37 1.85 -16.91
C PHE A 193 20.88 2.25 -17.03
N PRO A 194 20.12 1.56 -17.89
CA PRO A 194 18.68 1.73 -17.97
C PRO A 194 18.00 0.97 -16.83
N VAL A 195 17.27 1.66 -15.95
CA VAL A 195 16.48 1.05 -14.87
C VAL A 195 15.01 1.36 -15.10
N HIS A 196 14.14 0.35 -15.00
CA HIS A 196 12.71 0.59 -15.12
C HIS A 196 12.17 1.42 -13.97
N TYR A 197 11.47 2.51 -14.30
CA TYR A 197 10.62 3.20 -13.36
C TYR A 197 9.22 2.59 -13.33
N ASP A 198 8.55 2.52 -14.49
CA ASP A 198 7.16 2.08 -14.64
C ASP A 198 6.97 0.94 -15.67
N GLY A 199 8.06 0.35 -16.17
CA GLY A 199 8.02 -0.75 -17.15
C GLY A 199 8.04 -0.28 -18.61
N SER A 200 7.86 1.02 -18.86
CA SER A 200 8.14 1.65 -20.14
C SER A 200 9.65 1.91 -20.30
N ARG A 201 10.16 1.75 -21.52
CA ARG A 201 11.54 2.10 -21.91
C ARG A 201 11.72 3.62 -22.00
N GLU A 202 10.67 4.36 -22.32
CA GLU A 202 10.72 5.83 -22.45
C GLU A 202 10.89 6.51 -21.09
N ARG A 203 10.26 5.95 -20.06
CA ARG A 203 10.29 6.47 -18.68
C ARG A 203 11.29 5.72 -17.81
N GLN A 204 12.46 5.39 -18.36
CA GLN A 204 13.53 4.73 -17.60
C GLN A 204 14.29 5.72 -16.71
N TYR A 205 14.62 5.30 -15.49
CA TYR A 205 15.59 5.96 -14.65
C TYR A 205 17.00 5.62 -15.17
N LYS A 206 17.79 6.64 -15.50
CA LYS A 206 19.14 6.46 -16.03
C LYS A 206 20.15 6.62 -14.91
N VAL A 207 20.88 5.55 -14.61
CA VAL A 207 21.94 5.56 -13.59
C VAL A 207 23.29 5.59 -14.28
N LYS A 208 24.03 6.68 -14.14
CA LYS A 208 25.41 6.75 -14.63
C LYS A 208 26.33 6.09 -13.62
N LEU A 209 27.08 5.09 -14.07
CA LEU A 209 28.04 4.36 -13.26
C LEU A 209 29.43 4.50 -13.89
N ALA A 210 30.46 4.56 -13.05
CA ALA A 210 31.86 4.56 -13.47
C ALA A 210 32.71 3.63 -12.59
N GLN A 211 33.82 3.17 -13.13
CA GLN A 211 34.85 2.43 -12.40
C GLN A 211 35.70 3.43 -11.59
N CYS A 212 35.73 3.22 -10.27
CA CYS A 212 36.56 3.94 -9.31
C CYS A 212 37.60 2.98 -8.72
N GLY A 213 38.66 2.70 -9.48
CA GLY A 213 39.60 1.64 -9.13
C GLY A 213 38.91 0.28 -9.13
N ASN A 214 38.93 -0.43 -7.99
CA ASN A 214 38.35 -1.77 -7.86
C ASN A 214 36.84 -1.77 -7.51
N ARG A 215 36.15 -0.63 -7.62
CA ARG A 215 34.72 -0.48 -7.27
C ARG A 215 33.95 0.24 -8.36
N ILE A 216 32.63 0.08 -8.33
CA ILE A 216 31.70 0.84 -9.19
C ILE A 216 31.11 1.98 -8.35
N CYS A 217 31.22 3.21 -8.85
CA CYS A 217 30.61 4.40 -8.25
C CYS A 217 29.45 4.90 -9.10
N GLN A 218 28.47 5.53 -8.44
CA GLN A 218 27.49 6.36 -9.13
C GLN A 218 28.07 7.74 -9.40
N VAL A 219 27.90 8.23 -10.63
CA VAL A 219 28.32 9.57 -11.06
C VAL A 219 27.06 10.39 -11.33
N TYR A 220 27.04 11.65 -10.88
CA TYR A 220 25.90 12.56 -11.07
C TYR A 220 26.06 13.33 -12.39
#